data_AF-A0A7J5ZI13-F1
#
_entry.id   AF-A0A7J5ZI13-F1
#
_cell.length_a   1.000
_cell.length_b   1.000
_cell.length_c   1.000
_cell.angle_alpha   90.00
_cell.angle_beta   90.00
_cell.angle_gamma   90.00
#
_symmetry.space_group_name_H-M   'P 1'
#
loop_
_entity.id
_entity.type
_entity.pdbx_description
1 polymer ?
#
loop_
_entity_poly.entity_id
_entity_poly.type
_entity_poly.pdbx_seq_one_letter_code
_entity_poly.pdbx_strand_id
1 'polypeptide(L)'
;MMGAAKNTFPNATIHIPMINFSDSLPPITRTNLPQSNVETLGATFKLIRLNIPIQGSANNMVLNLSQTVNLTTTEYDILEKGLSFIPFDGRTAPDYSESACNITEYHRRLKIFAFFEPSDDITAKPPFTTKSDWEPPPRKIPKEVQDLIKLDWKTIKEIPRLKSSHLPNISEEEKRAINSLKQNSNIVIKPADKGSAVVIMDRPQYVQEALRQLNNPEYYKQLAEPIYPKSIPIIRDKITTLLSRGYINQKQAKYLVGESTARPRQFYLLPKIHKPRITWPTPLTPPGRPIVSDCGSESYRIAEFLDHHLNPLSTRHPSYIQDTALRGRGYTRAPSVRSTGTGGGSPD
;
A
#
# COMPACT_ATOMS: atom_id res chain seq x y z
N MET A 1 -36.24 19.23 25.38
CA MET A 1 -35.97 17.86 25.87
C MET A 1 -35.25 17.09 24.78
N MET A 2 -34.24 16.35 25.22
CA MET A 2 -33.29 15.48 24.53
C MET A 2 -33.71 14.80 23.22
N GLY A 3 -32.71 14.60 22.35
CA GLY A 3 -32.75 13.66 21.24
C GLY A 3 -31.39 13.53 20.54
N ALA A 4 -30.39 13.00 21.23
CA ALA A 4 -29.07 12.70 20.68
C ALA A 4 -29.16 11.56 19.64
N ALA A 5 -28.57 11.77 18.46
CA ALA A 5 -28.31 10.69 17.50
C ALA A 5 -26.80 10.50 17.34
N LYS A 6 -26.40 9.26 17.62
CA LYS A 6 -25.04 8.76 17.80
C LYS A 6 -24.27 8.73 16.47
N ASN A 7 -23.13 9.42 16.41
CA ASN A 7 -22.11 9.17 15.40
C ASN A 7 -21.27 7.96 15.83
N THR A 8 -21.63 6.78 15.34
CA THR A 8 -20.80 5.57 15.39
C THR A 8 -20.08 5.42 14.05
N PHE A 9 -18.78 5.71 14.02
CA PHE A 9 -17.89 5.30 12.92
C PHE A 9 -17.29 3.93 13.28
N PRO A 10 -17.61 2.83 12.56
CA PRO A 10 -16.94 1.57 12.78
C PRO A 10 -15.65 1.48 11.93
N ASN A 11 -14.59 1.01 12.57
CA ASN A 11 -13.50 0.20 12.03
C ASN A 11 -12.76 0.73 10.77
N ALA A 12 -11.60 1.35 11.01
CA ALA A 12 -10.57 1.48 9.99
C ALA A 12 -9.92 0.10 9.74
N THR A 13 -10.35 -0.58 8.68
CA THR A 13 -9.70 -1.79 8.14
C THR A 13 -8.35 -1.41 7.52
N ILE A 14 -7.28 -2.02 8.02
CA ILE A 14 -5.94 -1.97 7.42
C ILE A 14 -5.93 -2.95 6.25
N HIS A 15 -5.89 -2.45 5.01
CA HIS A 15 -5.61 -3.28 3.84
C HIS A 15 -4.10 -3.32 3.59
N ILE A 16 -3.51 -4.50 3.75
CA ILE A 16 -2.13 -4.80 3.33
C ILE A 16 -2.21 -5.37 1.90
N PRO A 17 -1.49 -4.80 0.91
CA PRO A 17 -1.32 -5.46 -0.38
C PRO A 17 -0.37 -6.65 -0.22
N MET A 18 -0.85 -7.84 -0.62
CA MET A 18 -0.07 -9.07 -0.71
C MET A 18 1.09 -8.90 -1.71
N ILE A 19 2.33 -9.08 -1.24
CA ILE A 19 3.52 -9.22 -2.08
C ILE A 19 3.88 -10.71 -2.11
N ASN A 20 3.79 -11.33 -3.29
CA ASN A 20 4.30 -12.68 -3.51
C ASN A 20 5.83 -12.62 -3.56
N PHE A 21 6.50 -13.35 -2.67
CA PHE A 21 7.93 -13.58 -2.71
C PHE A 21 8.19 -15.01 -3.17
N SER A 22 8.55 -15.17 -4.44
CA SER A 22 9.43 -16.25 -4.88
C SER A 22 10.63 -15.57 -5.53
N ASP A 23 11.77 -15.59 -4.84
CA ASP A 23 13.09 -15.87 -5.40
C ASP A 23 14.17 -15.47 -4.39
N SER A 24 15.06 -16.43 -4.13
CA SER A 24 16.20 -16.36 -3.23
C SER A 24 17.20 -15.28 -3.63
N LEU A 25 17.57 -14.41 -2.69
CA LEU A 25 18.65 -13.43 -2.87
C LEU A 25 20.04 -14.10 -2.72
N PRO A 26 21.02 -13.79 -3.58
CA PRO A 26 22.40 -14.26 -3.42
C PRO A 26 23.19 -13.41 -2.39
N PRO A 27 24.30 -13.92 -1.84
CA PRO A 27 25.03 -13.30 -0.73
C PRO A 27 25.85 -12.06 -1.18
N ILE A 28 25.87 -11.04 -0.31
CA ILE A 28 26.64 -9.81 -0.50
C ILE A 28 28.06 -10.01 0.05
N THR A 29 29.07 -9.96 -0.83
CA THR A 29 30.49 -9.84 -0.44
C THR A 29 30.86 -8.38 -0.16
N ARG A 30 31.54 -8.17 0.97
CA ARG A 30 32.09 -6.87 1.42
C ARG A 30 33.23 -6.41 0.52
N THR A 31 33.17 -5.17 0.04
CA THR A 31 34.33 -4.43 -0.46
C THR A 31 34.49 -3.12 0.30
N ASN A 32 35.72 -2.89 0.77
CA ASN A 32 36.14 -1.80 1.63
C ASN A 32 36.08 -0.42 0.94
N LEU A 33 35.71 0.63 1.71
CA LEU A 33 35.95 2.03 1.36
C LEU A 33 36.84 2.69 2.43
N PRO A 34 37.73 3.63 2.06
CA PRO A 34 38.78 4.13 2.94
C PRO A 34 38.36 5.31 3.81
N GLN A 35 39.03 5.44 4.98
CA GLN A 35 38.89 6.50 5.97
C GLN A 35 39.77 7.72 5.66
N SER A 36 39.23 8.92 5.87
CA SER A 36 39.86 10.23 6.23
C SER A 36 38.87 11.35 5.83
N ASN A 37 38.64 12.46 6.54
CA ASN A 37 39.32 13.11 7.65
C ASN A 37 38.31 13.81 8.58
N VAL A 38 38.77 14.00 9.81
CA VAL A 38 38.15 14.58 10.98
C VAL A 38 38.27 16.12 10.98
N GLU A 39 37.39 16.78 11.73
CA GLU A 39 37.48 18.17 12.23
C GLU A 39 37.40 19.32 11.22
N THR A 40 36.31 20.10 11.30
CA THR A 40 36.31 21.55 11.65
C THR A 40 34.85 22.03 11.71
N LEU A 41 34.56 22.99 12.58
CA LEU A 41 33.27 23.69 12.80
C LEU A 41 32.38 23.15 13.93
N GLY A 42 33.02 22.93 15.08
CA GLY A 42 32.43 23.34 16.35
C GLY A 42 32.46 24.88 16.49
N ALA A 43 31.56 25.39 17.33
CA ALA A 43 31.34 26.80 17.70
C ALA A 43 30.50 27.62 16.72
N THR A 44 29.19 27.69 17.00
CA THR A 44 28.49 28.92 17.46
C THR A 44 26.98 28.69 17.36
N PHE A 45 26.33 28.04 18.32
CA PHE A 45 24.90 28.20 18.62
C PHE A 45 24.60 27.62 20.01
N LYS A 46 24.90 28.42 21.04
CA LYS A 46 24.46 28.25 22.43
C LYS A 46 23.33 29.27 22.63
N LEU A 47 22.28 28.89 23.39
CA LEU A 47 21.01 29.62 23.69
C LEU A 47 19.89 29.23 22.70
N ILE A 48 18.79 28.55 23.04
CA ILE A 48 18.09 28.29 24.32
C ILE A 48 17.57 26.84 24.26
N ARG A 49 18.02 25.96 25.17
CA ARG A 49 17.41 24.63 25.35
C ARG A 49 16.15 24.78 26.18
N LEU A 50 14.98 24.64 25.57
CA LEU A 50 13.82 24.13 26.29
C LEU A 50 14.08 22.64 26.55
N ASN A 51 14.42 22.32 27.79
CA ASN A 51 14.79 20.98 28.23
C ASN A 51 13.52 20.13 28.39
N ILE A 52 12.94 19.68 27.26
CA ILE A 52 11.95 18.60 27.27
C ILE A 52 12.76 17.29 27.20
N PRO A 53 12.67 16.41 28.22
CA PRO A 53 13.35 15.12 28.17
C PRO A 53 12.67 14.25 27.11
N ILE A 54 13.28 14.16 25.93
CA ILE A 54 12.95 13.13 24.94
C ILE A 54 13.73 11.89 25.38
N GLN A 55 13.04 10.89 25.93
CA GLN A 55 13.60 9.55 26.08
C GLN A 55 13.78 8.97 24.68
N GLY A 56 14.95 9.19 24.08
CA GLY A 56 15.37 8.58 22.82
C GLY A 56 16.57 7.68 23.07
N SER A 57 16.37 6.37 22.92
CA SER A 57 17.48 5.43 22.71
C SER A 57 18.17 5.73 21.38
N ALA A 58 19.46 5.40 21.25
CA ALA A 58 20.33 5.78 20.14
C ALA A 58 19.94 5.22 18.75
N ASN A 59 18.86 4.43 18.66
CA ASN A 59 18.21 4.04 17.41
C ASN A 59 16.83 4.69 17.30
N ASN A 60 16.77 5.82 16.60
CA ASN A 60 15.62 6.74 16.57
C ASN A 60 14.48 6.27 15.65
N MET A 61 14.14 4.97 15.70
CA MET A 61 13.11 4.36 14.83
C MET A 61 11.69 4.71 15.30
N VAL A 62 11.49 5.03 16.57
CA VAL A 62 10.21 5.47 17.13
C VAL A 62 10.38 6.85 17.76
N LEU A 63 9.61 7.82 17.30
CA LEU A 63 9.62 9.19 17.80
C LEU A 63 8.26 9.53 18.40
N ASN A 64 8.20 9.60 19.74
CA ASN A 64 7.02 10.08 20.43
C ASN A 64 7.02 11.61 20.55
N LEU A 65 6.07 12.25 19.87
CA LEU A 65 5.81 13.70 19.95
C LEU A 65 4.52 14.02 20.72
N SER A 66 3.79 13.00 21.19
CA SER A 66 2.61 13.18 22.03
C SER A 66 3.00 13.76 23.38
N GLN A 67 2.24 14.75 23.86
CA GLN A 67 2.37 15.28 25.21
C GLN A 67 1.43 14.58 26.19
N THR A 68 0.38 13.94 25.68
CA THR A 68 -0.66 13.34 26.52
C THR A 68 -0.40 11.87 26.84
N VAL A 69 0.47 11.20 26.08
CA VAL A 69 0.73 9.76 26.21
C VAL A 69 2.21 9.48 26.34
N ASN A 70 2.56 8.85 27.45
CA ASN A 70 3.84 8.19 27.64
C ASN A 70 3.66 6.71 27.32
N LEU A 71 4.39 6.23 26.30
CA LEU A 71 4.38 4.83 25.94
C LEU A 71 5.15 4.02 26.98
N THR A 72 4.64 2.83 27.26
CA THR A 72 5.36 1.82 28.02
C THR A 72 6.54 1.27 27.21
N THR A 73 7.53 0.67 27.88
CA THR A 73 8.67 0.03 27.19
C THR A 73 8.20 -0.99 26.16
N THR A 74 7.21 -1.83 26.50
CA THR A 74 6.64 -2.82 25.58
C THR A 74 5.94 -2.19 24.37
N GLU A 75 5.31 -1.02 24.54
CA GLU A 75 4.73 -0.27 23.42
C GLU A 75 5.80 0.33 22.51
N TYR A 76 6.96 0.74 23.04
CA TYR A 76 8.11 1.10 22.21
C TYR A 76 8.66 -0.11 21.45
N ASP A 77 8.92 -1.21 22.14
CA ASP A 77 9.51 -2.43 21.56
C ASP A 77 8.69 -2.93 20.36
N ILE A 78 7.36 -2.92 20.46
CA ILE A 78 6.50 -3.35 19.35
C ILE A 78 6.49 -2.36 18.18
N LEU A 79 6.56 -1.06 18.45
CA LEU A 79 6.63 -0.03 17.40
C LEU A 79 7.99 -0.02 16.71
N GLU A 80 9.06 -0.38 17.41
CA GLU A 80 10.41 -0.56 16.87
C GLU A 80 10.50 -1.73 15.88
N LYS A 81 9.62 -2.74 15.98
CA LYS A 81 9.50 -3.78 14.93
C LYS A 81 8.98 -3.23 13.59
N GLY A 82 8.39 -2.02 13.61
CA GLY A 82 7.91 -1.30 12.44
C GLY A 82 6.46 -1.58 12.08
N LEU A 83 5.83 -0.64 11.34
CA LEU A 83 4.41 -0.73 10.97
C LEU A 83 4.08 -1.80 9.93
N SER A 84 5.10 -2.39 9.30
CA SER A 84 4.97 -3.53 8.38
C SER A 84 5.14 -4.89 9.07
N PHE A 85 5.42 -4.90 10.38
CA PHE A 85 5.53 -6.13 11.16
C PHE A 85 4.17 -6.84 11.25
N ILE A 86 4.17 -8.16 11.02
CA ILE A 86 2.96 -9.00 11.10
C ILE A 86 3.01 -9.78 12.42
N PRO A 87 2.22 -9.39 13.44
CA PRO A 87 2.22 -10.07 14.73
C PRO A 87 1.58 -11.45 14.63
N PHE A 88 2.18 -12.43 15.30
CA PHE A 88 1.75 -13.82 15.40
C PHE A 88 1.87 -14.30 16.85
N ASP A 89 0.73 -14.55 17.48
CA ASP A 89 0.66 -14.89 18.91
C ASP A 89 0.70 -16.41 19.18
N GLY A 90 0.96 -17.24 18.16
CA GLY A 90 1.02 -18.70 18.30
C GLY A 90 -0.32 -19.39 18.60
N ARG A 91 -1.37 -18.62 18.90
CA ARG A 91 -2.71 -19.09 19.30
C ARG A 91 -3.78 -18.76 18.28
N THR A 92 -3.55 -17.76 17.43
CA THR A 92 -4.42 -17.46 16.30
C THR A 92 -4.32 -18.62 15.33
N ALA A 93 -5.33 -19.49 15.38
CA ALA A 93 -5.64 -20.31 14.21
C ALA A 93 -5.69 -19.36 13.01
N PRO A 94 -5.18 -19.78 11.83
CA PRO A 94 -5.38 -19.02 10.59
C PRO A 94 -6.84 -18.59 10.54
N ASP A 95 -7.12 -17.31 10.23
CA ASP A 95 -8.50 -16.87 10.08
C ASP A 95 -9.17 -17.82 9.10
N TYR A 96 -10.12 -18.61 9.61
CA TYR A 96 -10.80 -19.63 8.83
C TYR A 96 -11.48 -18.98 7.62
N SER A 97 -11.99 -17.75 7.79
CA SER A 97 -12.61 -16.97 6.72
C SER A 97 -11.59 -16.64 5.62
N GLU A 98 -10.42 -16.12 5.99
CA GLU A 98 -9.36 -15.80 5.05
C GLU A 98 -8.80 -17.05 4.36
N SER A 99 -8.55 -18.10 5.13
CA SER A 99 -8.05 -19.39 4.63
C SER A 99 -9.07 -20.04 3.67
N ALA A 100 -10.36 -19.99 4.01
CA ALA A 100 -11.44 -20.46 3.15
C ALA A 100 -11.56 -19.65 1.85
N CYS A 101 -11.39 -18.32 1.92
CA CYS A 101 -11.38 -17.46 0.73
C CYS A 101 -10.20 -17.80 -0.19
N ASN A 102 -9.00 -17.92 0.38
CA ASN A 102 -7.77 -18.27 -0.34
C ASN A 102 -7.88 -19.65 -0.99
N ILE A 103 -8.38 -20.66 -0.27
CA ILE A 103 -8.52 -21.99 -0.84
C ILE A 103 -9.59 -22.04 -1.93
N THR A 104 -10.67 -21.26 -1.79
CA THR A 104 -11.71 -21.18 -2.83
C THR A 104 -11.12 -20.64 -4.13
N GLU A 105 -10.28 -19.60 -4.06
CA GLU A 105 -9.59 -19.10 -5.25
C GLU A 105 -8.58 -20.10 -5.83
N TYR A 106 -7.88 -20.85 -4.98
CA TYR A 106 -7.00 -21.94 -5.42
C TYR A 106 -7.79 -23.05 -6.13
N HIS A 107 -8.87 -23.54 -5.52
CA HIS A 107 -9.77 -24.54 -6.09
C HIS A 107 -10.34 -24.07 -7.41
N ARG A 108 -10.71 -22.80 -7.51
CA ARG A 108 -11.18 -22.22 -8.77
C ARG A 108 -10.11 -22.29 -9.86
N ARG A 109 -8.86 -21.96 -9.55
CA ARG A 109 -7.73 -22.06 -10.49
C ARG A 109 -7.49 -23.52 -10.90
N LEU A 110 -7.51 -24.45 -9.96
CA LEU A 110 -7.39 -25.88 -10.26
C LEU A 110 -8.49 -26.36 -11.19
N LYS A 111 -9.76 -26.02 -10.91
CA LYS A 111 -10.91 -26.35 -11.74
C LYS A 111 -10.75 -25.80 -13.16
N ILE A 112 -10.34 -24.54 -13.30
CA ILE A 112 -10.11 -23.90 -14.60
C ILE A 112 -8.99 -24.61 -15.36
N PHE A 113 -7.87 -24.89 -14.69
CA PHE A 113 -6.72 -25.58 -15.28
C PHE A 113 -7.11 -26.98 -15.78
N ALA A 114 -7.82 -27.75 -14.94
CA ALA A 114 -8.28 -29.09 -15.29
C ALA A 114 -9.36 -29.09 -16.39
N PHE A 115 -10.12 -28.00 -16.51
CA PHE A 115 -11.21 -27.90 -17.48
C PHE A 115 -10.74 -27.52 -18.89
N PHE A 116 -9.74 -26.64 -19.02
CA PHE A 116 -9.36 -26.08 -20.32
C PHE A 116 -8.22 -26.83 -21.02
N GLU A 117 -7.61 -27.85 -20.40
CA GLU A 117 -6.35 -28.49 -20.82
C GLU A 117 -5.21 -27.45 -21.04
N PRO A 118 -3.93 -27.84 -20.93
CA PRO A 118 -2.84 -26.92 -21.27
C PRO A 118 -2.89 -26.62 -22.76
N SER A 119 -3.33 -25.42 -23.16
CA SER A 119 -3.12 -24.91 -24.50
C SER A 119 -1.95 -23.93 -24.52
N ASP A 120 -1.08 -24.06 -25.51
CA ASP A 120 0.02 -23.11 -25.76
C ASP A 120 -0.49 -21.75 -26.27
N ASP A 121 -1.78 -21.68 -26.64
CA ASP A 121 -2.43 -20.49 -27.18
C ASP A 121 -2.96 -19.60 -26.04
N ILE A 122 -2.03 -19.07 -25.24
CA ILE A 122 -2.34 -18.09 -24.20
C ILE A 122 -2.62 -16.75 -24.88
N THR A 123 -3.84 -16.57 -25.38
CA THR A 123 -4.30 -15.24 -25.77
C THR A 123 -4.23 -14.33 -24.55
N ALA A 124 -3.41 -13.28 -24.63
CA ALA A 124 -3.22 -12.37 -23.52
C ALA A 124 -4.57 -11.78 -23.11
N LYS A 125 -4.97 -12.01 -21.85
CA LYS A 125 -6.22 -11.49 -21.31
C LYS A 125 -6.21 -9.96 -21.48
N PRO A 126 -7.27 -9.36 -22.06
CA PRO A 126 -7.31 -7.92 -22.24
C PRO A 126 -7.25 -7.22 -20.87
N PRO A 127 -6.46 -6.15 -20.73
CA PRO A 127 -6.35 -5.41 -19.48
C PRO A 127 -7.68 -4.72 -19.13
N PHE A 128 -7.79 -4.29 -17.87
CA PHE A 128 -8.98 -3.57 -17.35
C PHE A 128 -10.25 -4.40 -17.43
N THR A 129 -10.19 -5.66 -17.01
CA THR A 129 -11.39 -6.50 -16.91
C THR A 129 -11.57 -6.98 -15.49
N THR A 130 -12.81 -6.97 -15.01
CA THR A 130 -13.12 -7.49 -13.68
C THR A 130 -12.72 -8.96 -13.59
N LYS A 131 -12.29 -9.38 -12.40
CA LYS A 131 -12.06 -10.79 -12.12
C LYS A 131 -13.35 -11.56 -12.40
N SER A 132 -13.27 -12.62 -13.19
CA SER A 132 -14.41 -13.49 -13.43
C SER A 132 -14.59 -14.40 -12.23
N ASP A 133 -15.84 -14.54 -11.82
CA ASP A 133 -16.44 -15.42 -10.84
C ASP A 133 -16.91 -16.75 -11.45
N TRP A 134 -16.76 -16.93 -12.76
CA TRP A 134 -17.13 -18.17 -13.44
C TRP A 134 -16.25 -19.34 -12.97
N GLU A 135 -16.90 -20.49 -12.79
CA GLU A 135 -16.28 -21.78 -12.54
C GLU A 135 -16.90 -22.84 -13.45
N PRO A 136 -16.13 -23.86 -13.89
CA PRO A 136 -16.69 -24.95 -14.68
C PRO A 136 -17.69 -25.78 -13.88
N PRO A 137 -18.73 -26.35 -14.53
CA PRO A 137 -19.67 -27.24 -13.86
C PRO A 137 -18.95 -28.44 -13.24
N PRO A 138 -19.28 -28.87 -12.01
CA PRO A 138 -18.59 -29.97 -11.32
C PRO A 138 -18.52 -31.27 -12.14
N ARG A 139 -19.54 -31.55 -12.95
CA ARG A 139 -19.61 -32.74 -13.82
C ARG A 139 -18.51 -32.80 -14.89
N LYS A 140 -17.91 -31.66 -15.24
CA LYS A 140 -16.86 -31.54 -16.25
C LYS A 140 -15.45 -31.52 -15.65
N ILE A 141 -15.33 -31.68 -14.33
CA ILE A 141 -14.04 -31.67 -13.64
C ILE A 141 -13.61 -33.12 -13.38
N PRO A 142 -12.34 -33.49 -13.63
CA PRO A 142 -11.82 -34.81 -13.32
C PRO A 142 -12.07 -35.20 -11.86
N LYS A 143 -12.34 -36.49 -11.62
CA LYS A 143 -12.71 -36.99 -10.29
C LYS A 143 -11.59 -36.77 -9.28
N GLU A 144 -10.35 -36.88 -9.73
CA GLU A 144 -9.12 -36.65 -8.97
C GLU A 144 -9.09 -35.23 -8.39
N VAL A 145 -9.45 -34.23 -9.20
CA VAL A 145 -9.50 -32.82 -8.78
C VAL A 145 -10.66 -32.59 -7.82
N GLN A 146 -11.82 -33.21 -8.06
CA GLN A 146 -12.95 -33.11 -7.13
C GLN A 146 -12.64 -33.72 -5.77
N ASP A 147 -11.96 -34.86 -5.74
CA ASP A 147 -11.59 -35.55 -4.51
C ASP A 147 -10.48 -34.80 -3.75
N LEU A 148 -9.52 -34.19 -4.46
CA LEU A 148 -8.55 -33.25 -3.88
C LEU A 148 -9.26 -32.05 -3.22
N ILE A 149 -10.20 -31.41 -3.92
CA ILE A 149 -10.96 -30.27 -3.37
C ILE A 149 -11.72 -30.67 -2.09
N LYS A 150 -12.32 -31.86 -2.04
CA LYS A 150 -13.00 -32.37 -0.84
C LYS A 150 -12.02 -32.61 0.29
N LEU A 151 -10.86 -33.19 0.00
CA LEU A 151 -9.79 -33.44 0.98
C LEU A 151 -9.29 -32.12 1.57
N ASP A 152 -9.00 -31.15 0.73
CA ASP A 152 -8.60 -29.80 1.10
C ASP A 152 -9.60 -29.11 2.04
N TRP A 153 -10.90 -29.18 1.72
CA TRP A 153 -11.95 -28.63 2.59
C TRP A 153 -12.01 -29.34 3.94
N LYS A 154 -11.77 -30.66 3.96
CA LYS A 154 -11.68 -31.42 5.21
C LYS A 154 -10.46 -30.97 6.02
N THR A 155 -9.29 -30.87 5.40
CA THR A 155 -8.06 -30.40 6.04
C THR A 155 -8.23 -28.99 6.60
N ILE A 156 -8.78 -28.04 5.84
CA ILE A 156 -9.01 -26.67 6.33
C ILE A 156 -9.97 -26.61 7.51
N LYS A 157 -11.02 -27.44 7.54
CA LYS A 157 -11.92 -27.54 8.70
C LYS A 157 -11.22 -28.11 9.93
N GLU A 158 -10.14 -28.86 9.74
CA GLU A 158 -9.31 -29.42 10.80
C GLU A 158 -8.18 -28.46 11.22
N ILE A 159 -7.77 -27.49 10.40
CA ILE A 159 -6.73 -26.50 10.72
C ILE A 159 -6.96 -25.79 12.06
N PRO A 160 -8.16 -25.29 12.41
CA PRO A 160 -8.40 -24.68 13.73
C PRO A 160 -8.17 -25.63 14.91
N ARG A 161 -8.17 -26.96 14.67
CA ARG A 161 -7.90 -28.00 15.66
C ARG A 161 -6.41 -28.37 15.71
N LEU A 162 -5.64 -28.03 14.68
CA LEU A 162 -4.20 -28.19 14.68
C LEU A 162 -3.62 -27.11 15.59
N LYS A 163 -2.98 -27.54 16.68
CA LYS A 163 -2.13 -26.64 17.47
C LYS A 163 -1.00 -26.18 16.54
N SER A 164 -0.87 -24.87 16.35
CA SER A 164 0.29 -24.33 15.65
C SER A 164 1.57 -24.82 16.34
N SER A 165 2.44 -25.49 15.60
CA SER A 165 3.78 -25.84 16.06
C SER A 165 4.74 -24.65 16.04
N HIS A 166 4.32 -23.53 15.45
CA HIS A 166 5.15 -22.33 15.37
C HIS A 166 5.12 -21.56 16.68
N LEU A 167 6.32 -21.21 17.15
CA LEU A 167 6.49 -20.32 18.29
C LEU A 167 5.91 -18.94 17.96
N PRO A 168 5.26 -18.29 18.93
CA PRO A 168 4.80 -16.91 18.75
C PRO A 168 5.98 -15.98 18.47
N ASN A 169 5.77 -14.97 17.63
CA ASN A 169 6.75 -13.90 17.39
C ASN A 169 6.48 -12.64 18.23
N ILE A 170 5.44 -12.70 19.08
CA ILE A 170 5.10 -11.67 20.07
C ILE A 170 4.76 -12.30 21.44
N SER A 171 5.08 -11.58 22.52
CA SER A 171 4.65 -11.95 23.88
C SER A 171 3.20 -11.56 24.17
N GLU A 172 2.65 -12.04 25.30
CA GLU A 172 1.31 -11.62 25.75
C GLU A 172 1.31 -10.14 26.20
N GLU A 173 2.45 -9.63 26.67
CA GLU A 173 2.65 -8.21 26.97
C GLU A 173 2.60 -7.38 25.68
N GLU A 174 3.33 -7.78 24.63
CA GLU A 174 3.32 -7.11 23.33
C GLU A 174 1.93 -7.17 22.69
N LYS A 175 1.21 -8.28 22.83
CA LYS A 175 -0.19 -8.39 22.40
C LYS A 175 -1.11 -7.38 23.11
N ARG A 176 -0.95 -7.23 24.43
CA ARG A 176 -1.66 -6.20 25.20
C ARG A 176 -1.28 -4.79 24.75
N ALA A 177 -0.01 -4.54 24.47
CA ALA A 177 0.49 -3.27 23.94
C ALA A 177 -0.13 -2.94 22.57
N ILE A 178 -0.19 -3.89 21.64
CA ILE A 178 -0.85 -3.70 20.33
C ILE A 178 -2.31 -3.30 20.53
N ASN A 179 -3.05 -3.99 21.41
CA ASN A 179 -4.44 -3.70 21.66
C ASN A 179 -4.64 -2.33 22.32
N SER A 180 -3.79 -1.98 23.29
CA SER A 180 -3.73 -0.65 23.92
C SER A 180 -3.57 0.45 22.87
N LEU A 181 -2.54 0.34 22.02
CA LEU A 181 -2.24 1.31 20.96
C LEU A 181 -3.39 1.42 19.94
N LYS A 182 -3.99 0.30 19.53
CA LYS A 182 -5.11 0.28 18.58
C LYS A 182 -6.38 0.92 19.13
N GLN A 183 -6.63 0.77 20.43
CA GLN A 183 -7.81 1.34 21.10
C GLN A 183 -7.61 2.81 21.49
N ASN A 184 -6.37 3.31 21.48
CA ASN A 184 -6.06 4.68 21.88
C ASN A 184 -6.49 5.72 20.82
N SER A 185 -7.71 6.21 21.04
CA SER A 185 -8.38 7.28 20.30
C SER A 185 -7.83 8.69 20.55
N ASN A 186 -6.75 8.85 21.32
CA ASN A 186 -6.13 10.16 21.58
C ASN A 186 -4.83 10.38 20.78
N ILE A 187 -4.19 9.31 20.32
CA ILE A 187 -2.96 9.38 19.52
C ILE A 187 -3.14 9.00 18.06
N VAL A 188 -2.26 9.52 17.21
CA VAL A 188 -2.09 9.14 15.81
C VAL A 188 -0.71 8.54 15.64
N ILE A 189 -0.64 7.35 15.06
CA ILE A 189 0.61 6.64 14.74
C ILE A 189 0.76 6.63 13.22
N LYS A 190 1.85 7.21 12.71
CA LYS A 190 2.12 7.31 11.27
C LYS A 190 3.60 7.05 10.96
N PRO A 191 3.91 6.49 9.78
CA PRO A 191 5.29 6.52 9.31
C PRO A 191 5.71 7.96 8.99
N ALA A 192 6.97 8.27 9.24
CA ALA A 192 7.59 9.52 8.81
C ALA A 192 7.64 9.60 7.27
N ASP A 193 7.64 10.82 6.73
CA ASP A 193 7.79 11.06 5.29
C ASP A 193 9.14 10.55 4.74
N LYS A 194 10.17 10.53 5.58
CA LYS A 194 11.52 10.02 5.25
C LYS A 194 12.13 9.33 6.46
N GLY A 195 12.98 8.33 6.20
CA GLY A 195 13.83 7.69 7.23
C GLY A 195 13.17 6.56 8.02
N SER A 196 12.08 5.97 7.52
CA SER A 196 11.41 4.76 8.07
C SER A 196 10.96 4.83 9.55
N ALA A 197 11.07 5.98 10.20
CA ALA A 197 10.68 6.14 11.59
C ALA A 197 9.15 6.10 11.77
N VAL A 198 8.71 5.64 12.92
CA VAL A 198 7.32 5.69 13.39
C VAL A 198 7.15 6.92 14.26
N VAL A 199 6.16 7.74 13.97
CA VAL A 199 5.88 8.98 14.69
C VAL A 199 4.54 8.87 15.40
N ILE A 200 4.54 9.17 16.69
CA ILE A 200 3.34 9.23 17.53
C ILE A 200 3.05 10.70 17.84
N MET A 201 1.81 11.12 17.63
CA MET A 201 1.37 12.50 17.85
C MET A 201 0.03 12.51 18.57
N ASP A 202 -0.24 13.58 19.31
CA ASP A 202 -1.60 13.85 19.78
C ASP A 202 -2.52 14.10 18.57
N ARG A 203 -3.68 13.44 18.56
CA ARG A 203 -4.66 13.58 17.47
C ARG A 203 -5.11 15.01 17.24
N PRO A 204 -5.36 15.85 18.27
CA PRO A 204 -5.65 17.27 18.06
C PRO A 204 -4.55 18.01 17.31
N GLN A 205 -3.27 17.79 17.64
CA GLN A 205 -2.14 18.44 16.98
C GLN A 205 -2.01 18.01 15.51
N TYR A 206 -2.20 16.71 15.25
CA TYR A 206 -2.19 16.17 13.88
C TYR A 206 -3.33 16.74 13.02
N VAL A 207 -4.54 16.83 13.58
CA VAL A 207 -5.71 17.41 12.91
C VAL A 207 -5.51 18.92 12.70
N GLN A 208 -4.95 19.62 13.67
CA GLN A 208 -4.66 21.05 13.55
C GLN A 208 -3.67 21.33 12.43
N GLU A 209 -2.62 20.51 12.25
CA GLU A 209 -1.70 20.67 11.11
C GLU A 209 -2.41 20.42 9.77
N ALA A 210 -3.30 19.43 9.70
CA ALA A 210 -4.10 19.20 8.50
C ALA A 210 -4.97 20.41 8.16
N LEU A 211 -5.68 20.96 9.16
CA LEU A 211 -6.52 22.14 8.99
C LEU A 211 -5.70 23.39 8.67
N ARG A 212 -4.50 23.56 9.25
CA ARG A 212 -3.60 24.67 8.91
C ARG A 212 -3.25 24.68 7.43
N GLN A 213 -3.04 23.50 6.82
CA GLN A 213 -2.80 23.38 5.39
C GLN A 213 -4.08 23.59 4.57
N LEU A 214 -5.18 22.91 4.93
CA LEU A 214 -6.44 22.92 4.17
C LEU A 214 -7.19 24.25 4.22
N ASN A 215 -7.00 25.04 5.30
CA ASN A 215 -7.61 26.35 5.46
C ASN A 215 -6.76 27.48 4.86
N ASN A 216 -5.67 27.18 4.14
CA ASN A 216 -4.92 28.20 3.44
C ASN A 216 -5.64 28.59 2.12
N PRO A 217 -6.25 29.78 2.03
CA PRO A 217 -7.04 30.20 0.85
C PRO A 217 -6.18 30.48 -0.38
N GLU A 218 -4.86 30.63 -0.23
CA GLU A 218 -3.92 30.78 -1.34
C GLU A 218 -3.87 29.51 -2.20
N TYR A 219 -3.99 28.33 -1.58
CA TYR A 219 -3.84 27.03 -2.26
C TYR A 219 -5.13 26.22 -2.32
N TYR A 220 -6.07 26.42 -1.39
CA TYR A 220 -7.28 25.61 -1.27
C TYR A 220 -8.54 26.46 -1.21
N LYS A 221 -9.59 25.95 -1.85
CA LYS A 221 -10.95 26.50 -1.75
C LYS A 221 -11.87 25.46 -1.12
N GLN A 222 -12.51 25.83 -0.02
CA GLN A 222 -13.50 24.97 0.62
C GLN A 222 -14.71 24.78 -0.31
N LEU A 223 -15.15 23.53 -0.45
CA LEU A 223 -16.34 23.17 -1.20
C LEU A 223 -17.54 23.07 -0.25
N ALA A 224 -18.71 23.53 -0.70
CA ALA A 224 -19.95 23.44 0.09
C ALA A 224 -20.44 21.99 0.24
N GLU A 225 -20.18 21.16 -0.78
CA GLU A 225 -20.56 19.75 -0.80
C GLU A 225 -19.53 18.94 -1.61
N PRO A 226 -19.45 17.61 -1.40
CA PRO A 226 -18.59 16.75 -2.19
C PRO A 226 -18.98 16.76 -3.67
N ILE A 227 -17.98 16.82 -4.55
CA ILE A 227 -18.21 16.87 -6.01
C ILE A 227 -18.38 15.49 -6.65
N TYR A 228 -17.91 14.43 -5.99
CA TYR A 228 -17.89 13.08 -6.57
C TYR A 228 -19.28 12.53 -6.96
N PRO A 229 -20.40 12.84 -6.26
CA PRO A 229 -21.73 12.42 -6.70
C PRO A 229 -22.11 13.00 -8.07
N LYS A 230 -21.58 14.19 -8.41
CA LYS A 230 -21.82 14.87 -9.69
C LYS A 230 -20.89 14.38 -10.79
N SER A 231 -19.67 13.96 -10.46
CA SER A 231 -18.72 13.44 -11.47
C SER A 231 -19.02 12.00 -11.88
N ILE A 232 -19.62 11.18 -11.01
CA ILE A 232 -20.04 9.80 -11.35
C ILE A 232 -20.87 9.71 -12.64
N PRO A 233 -22.00 10.43 -12.81
CA PRO A 233 -22.79 10.33 -14.04
C PRO A 233 -22.01 10.82 -15.26
N ILE A 234 -21.17 11.85 -15.12
CA ILE A 234 -20.31 12.36 -16.21
C ILE A 234 -19.33 11.28 -16.66
N ILE A 235 -18.67 10.61 -15.72
CA ILE A 235 -17.74 9.50 -16.02
C ILE A 235 -18.47 8.37 -16.73
N ARG A 236 -19.67 7.99 -16.25
CA ARG A 236 -20.49 6.93 -16.87
C ARG A 236 -20.90 7.27 -18.30
N ASP A 237 -21.25 8.53 -18.58
CA ASP A 237 -21.55 9.01 -19.93
C ASP A 237 -20.34 8.87 -20.86
N LYS A 238 -19.15 9.26 -20.39
CA LYS A 238 -17.90 9.08 -21.16
C LYS A 238 -17.59 7.62 -21.43
N ILE A 239 -17.75 6.74 -20.45
CA ILE A 239 -17.56 5.29 -20.63
C ILE A 239 -18.56 4.75 -21.66
N THR A 240 -19.82 5.17 -21.59
CA THR A 240 -20.87 4.77 -22.54
C THR A 240 -20.51 5.22 -23.97
N THR A 241 -19.99 6.44 -24.11
CA THR A 241 -19.51 6.96 -25.39
C THR A 241 -18.32 6.18 -25.92
N LEU A 242 -17.37 5.79 -25.06
CA LEU A 242 -16.22 4.97 -25.47
C LEU A 242 -16.66 3.58 -25.94
N LEU A 243 -17.65 3.00 -25.26
CA LEU A 243 -18.23 1.71 -25.61
C LEU A 243 -18.99 1.77 -26.94
N SER A 244 -19.84 2.78 -27.14
CA SER A 244 -20.63 2.93 -28.38
C SER A 244 -19.77 3.19 -29.61
N ARG A 245 -18.62 3.84 -29.43
CA ARG A 245 -17.63 4.06 -30.49
C ARG A 245 -16.67 2.88 -30.69
N GLY A 246 -16.77 1.82 -29.89
CA GLY A 246 -15.94 0.62 -30.02
C GLY A 246 -14.50 0.76 -29.52
N TYR A 247 -14.17 1.81 -28.75
CA TYR A 247 -12.82 1.98 -28.18
C TYR A 247 -12.55 1.04 -27.00
N ILE A 248 -13.61 0.59 -26.33
CA ILE A 248 -13.55 -0.38 -25.23
C ILE A 248 -14.61 -1.45 -25.43
N ASN A 249 -14.37 -2.64 -24.89
CA ASN A 249 -15.36 -3.71 -24.88
C ASN A 249 -16.25 -3.69 -23.62
N GLN A 250 -17.30 -4.51 -23.60
CA GLN A 250 -18.24 -4.59 -22.48
C GLN A 250 -17.58 -4.93 -21.14
N LYS A 251 -16.56 -5.79 -21.14
CA LYS A 251 -15.85 -6.19 -19.90
C LYS A 251 -15.03 -5.01 -19.35
N GLN A 252 -14.43 -4.22 -20.24
CA GLN A 252 -13.70 -3.00 -19.89
C GLN A 252 -14.66 -1.92 -19.40
N ALA A 253 -15.78 -1.69 -20.08
CA ALA A 253 -16.80 -0.74 -19.61
C ALA A 253 -17.28 -1.10 -18.19
N LYS A 254 -17.61 -2.37 -17.94
CA LYS A 254 -18.01 -2.85 -16.60
C LYS A 254 -16.92 -2.61 -15.55
N TYR A 255 -15.66 -2.85 -15.91
CA TYR A 255 -14.54 -2.58 -15.01
C TYR A 255 -14.41 -1.07 -14.72
N LEU A 256 -14.38 -0.23 -15.75
CA LEU A 256 -14.16 1.22 -15.64
C LEU A 256 -15.28 1.94 -14.87
N VAL A 257 -16.53 1.48 -14.98
CA VAL A 257 -17.66 2.05 -14.22
C VAL A 257 -17.45 1.93 -12.71
N GLY A 258 -16.67 0.95 -12.25
CA GLY A 258 -16.37 0.79 -10.83
C GLY A 258 -17.53 0.21 -10.02
N GLU A 259 -17.45 0.38 -8.71
CA GLU A 259 -18.54 0.06 -7.79
C GLU A 259 -19.62 1.16 -7.83
N SER A 260 -20.86 0.80 -7.48
CA SER A 260 -21.97 1.76 -7.46
C SER A 260 -21.80 2.85 -6.41
N THR A 261 -21.07 2.57 -5.33
CA THR A 261 -20.80 3.47 -4.21
C THR A 261 -19.33 3.90 -4.22
N ALA A 262 -19.03 5.05 -4.83
CA ALA A 262 -17.68 5.61 -4.78
C ALA A 262 -17.32 6.04 -3.35
N ARG A 263 -16.11 5.67 -2.92
CA ARG A 263 -15.59 6.08 -1.61
C ARG A 263 -15.12 7.55 -1.69
N PRO A 264 -15.46 8.41 -0.72
CA PRO A 264 -14.87 9.73 -0.61
C PRO A 264 -13.35 9.65 -0.45
N ARG A 265 -12.64 10.55 -1.13
CA ARG A 265 -11.19 10.67 -1.00
C ARG A 265 -10.81 11.03 0.43
N GLN A 266 -9.80 10.36 0.98
CA GLN A 266 -9.36 10.58 2.36
C GLN A 266 -8.06 11.35 2.40
N PHE A 267 -8.05 12.44 3.16
CA PHE A 267 -6.86 13.24 3.41
C PHE A 267 -6.13 12.75 4.67
N TYR A 268 -4.82 12.59 4.58
CA TYR A 268 -3.97 12.34 5.75
C TYR A 268 -2.56 12.91 5.52
N LEU A 269 -1.78 12.98 6.58
CA LEU A 269 -0.45 13.56 6.60
C LEU A 269 0.60 12.50 6.91
N LEU A 270 1.77 12.62 6.29
CA LEU A 270 3.01 11.96 6.74
C LEU A 270 3.92 12.99 7.43
N PRO A 271 4.30 12.80 8.71
CA PRO A 271 5.15 13.75 9.43
C PRO A 271 6.54 13.94 8.80
N LYS A 272 6.91 15.17 8.45
CA LYS A 272 8.23 15.52 7.89
C LYS A 272 9.27 15.83 8.98
N ILE A 273 9.54 14.86 9.83
CA ILE A 273 10.47 15.03 10.97
C ILE A 273 11.93 15.32 10.57
N HIS A 274 12.28 15.10 9.31
CA HIS A 274 13.59 15.44 8.73
C HIS A 274 13.78 16.95 8.49
N LYS A 275 12.71 17.74 8.59
CA LYS A 275 12.79 19.21 8.45
C LYS A 275 13.32 19.82 9.75
N PRO A 276 14.12 20.90 9.68
CA PRO A 276 14.63 21.57 10.87
C PRO A 276 13.50 22.00 11.81
N ARG A 277 13.68 21.85 13.13
CA ARG A 277 12.62 22.19 14.12
C ARG A 277 12.14 23.64 14.04
N ILE A 278 13.00 24.57 13.62
CA ILE A 278 12.64 25.98 13.41
C ILE A 278 11.56 26.17 12.32
N THR A 279 11.42 25.23 11.39
CA THR A 279 10.41 25.27 10.33
C THR A 279 9.13 24.54 10.71
N TRP A 280 9.02 24.02 11.94
CA TRP A 280 7.84 23.31 12.38
C TRP A 280 6.74 24.30 12.79
N PRO A 281 5.47 24.07 12.42
CA PRO A 281 4.34 24.90 12.82
C PRO A 281 4.27 25.14 14.33
N THR A 282 4.60 24.11 15.10
CA THR A 282 4.78 24.19 16.55
C THR A 282 6.02 23.38 16.96
N PRO A 283 6.58 23.57 18.17
CA PRO A 283 7.74 22.81 18.62
C PRO A 283 7.58 21.27 18.58
N LEU A 284 6.34 20.78 18.60
CA LEU A 284 6.00 19.35 18.64
C LEU A 284 5.23 18.85 17.42
N THR A 285 4.82 19.74 16.52
CA THR A 285 4.06 19.39 15.32
C THR A 285 4.93 19.58 14.08
N PRO A 286 5.52 18.50 13.51
CA PRO A 286 6.25 18.60 12.26
C PRO A 286 5.29 18.96 11.11
N PRO A 287 5.78 19.63 10.06
CA PRO A 287 4.99 19.83 8.84
C PRO A 287 4.53 18.48 8.27
N GLY A 288 3.27 18.37 7.89
CA GLY A 288 2.75 17.17 7.24
C GLY A 288 3.01 17.17 5.73
N ARG A 289 3.34 16.02 5.14
CA ARG A 289 3.14 15.81 3.70
C ARG A 289 1.67 15.50 3.46
N PRO A 290 0.91 16.36 2.75
CA PRO A 290 -0.47 16.05 2.41
C PRO A 290 -0.53 14.86 1.44
N ILE A 291 -1.36 13.88 1.78
CA ILE A 291 -1.69 12.73 0.93
C ILE A 291 -3.20 12.64 0.82
N VAL A 292 -3.70 12.54 -0.42
CA VAL A 292 -5.10 12.28 -0.72
C VAL A 292 -5.19 10.87 -1.27
N SER A 293 -5.87 9.97 -0.54
CA SER A 293 -6.13 8.61 -1.01
C SER A 293 -7.25 8.63 -2.04
N ASP A 294 -6.91 8.26 -3.27
CA ASP A 294 -7.87 8.08 -4.37
C ASP A 294 -8.41 6.65 -4.46
N CYS A 295 -7.98 5.74 -3.57
CA CYS A 295 -8.35 4.33 -3.63
C CYS A 295 -9.87 4.14 -3.46
N GLY A 296 -10.50 3.58 -4.49
CA GLY A 296 -11.95 3.33 -4.51
C GLY A 296 -12.79 4.58 -4.80
N SER A 297 -12.17 5.68 -5.23
CA SER A 297 -12.90 6.84 -5.74
C SER A 297 -13.57 6.56 -7.08
N GLU A 298 -14.45 7.45 -7.50
CA GLU A 298 -15.16 7.37 -8.78
C GLU A 298 -14.24 7.44 -10.01
N SER A 299 -13.04 8.02 -9.86
CA SER A 299 -12.06 8.15 -10.94
C SER A 299 -10.95 7.12 -10.88
N TYR A 300 -10.83 6.33 -9.81
CA TYR A 300 -9.66 5.48 -9.54
C TYR A 300 -9.31 4.55 -10.71
N ARG A 301 -10.30 3.78 -11.19
CA ARG A 301 -10.10 2.83 -12.31
C ARG A 301 -9.88 3.54 -13.65
N ILE A 302 -10.38 4.78 -13.78
CA ILE A 302 -10.16 5.60 -14.97
C ILE A 302 -8.73 6.13 -14.99
N ALA A 303 -8.23 6.58 -13.83
CA ALA A 303 -6.84 7.01 -13.69
C ALA A 303 -5.88 5.86 -14.04
N GLU A 304 -6.14 4.65 -13.56
CA GLU A 304 -5.37 3.45 -13.91
C GLU A 304 -5.39 3.16 -15.42
N PHE A 305 -6.58 3.26 -16.05
CA PHE A 305 -6.73 3.09 -17.49
C PHE A 305 -5.95 4.14 -18.29
N LEU A 306 -6.05 5.40 -17.90
CA LEU A 306 -5.34 6.50 -18.55
C LEU A 306 -3.83 6.37 -18.37
N ASP A 307 -3.35 6.06 -17.16
CA ASP A 307 -1.93 5.87 -16.87
C ASP A 307 -1.33 4.78 -17.76
N HIS A 308 -1.98 3.63 -17.89
CA HIS A 308 -1.51 2.55 -18.75
C HIS A 308 -1.33 2.95 -20.23
N HIS A 309 -2.23 3.78 -20.76
CA HIS A 309 -2.18 4.21 -22.15
C HIS A 309 -1.27 5.42 -22.37
N LEU A 310 -1.16 6.33 -21.39
CA LEU A 310 -0.38 7.56 -21.51
C LEU A 310 1.09 7.39 -21.08
N ASN A 311 1.38 6.49 -20.13
CA ASN A 311 2.74 6.29 -19.63
C ASN A 311 3.74 5.83 -20.73
N PRO A 312 3.39 4.95 -21.69
CA PRO A 312 4.30 4.64 -22.81
C PRO A 312 4.56 5.81 -23.77
N LEU A 313 3.73 6.86 -23.72
CA LEU A 313 3.91 8.07 -24.52
C LEU A 313 4.75 9.10 -23.78
N SER A 314 4.65 9.18 -22.44
CA SER A 314 5.42 10.12 -21.63
C SER A 314 6.92 9.84 -21.68
N THR A 315 7.35 8.61 -22.01
CA THR A 315 8.77 8.24 -22.11
C THR A 315 9.42 8.53 -23.47
N ARG A 316 8.64 8.99 -24.46
CA ARG A 316 9.13 9.17 -25.84
C ARG A 316 9.80 10.52 -26.10
N HIS A 317 9.62 11.50 -25.21
CA HIS A 317 10.14 12.84 -25.44
C HIS A 317 11.66 12.90 -25.19
N PRO A 318 12.43 13.72 -25.93
CA PRO A 318 13.90 13.79 -25.79
C PRO A 318 14.39 14.10 -24.38
N SER A 319 13.62 14.87 -23.61
CA SER A 319 13.97 15.25 -22.23
C SER A 319 13.67 14.17 -21.19
N TYR A 320 13.30 12.95 -21.61
CA TYR A 320 12.92 11.88 -20.68
C TYR A 320 14.17 11.33 -20.00
N ILE A 321 14.19 11.42 -18.67
CA ILE A 321 15.25 10.84 -17.84
C ILE A 321 14.64 9.62 -17.15
N GLN A 322 15.15 8.44 -17.49
CA GLN A 322 14.71 7.19 -16.88
C GLN A 322 15.21 7.10 -15.43
N ASP A 323 14.31 6.81 -14.50
CA ASP A 323 14.67 6.56 -13.10
C ASP A 323 15.49 5.26 -12.98
N THR A 324 16.65 5.36 -12.33
CA THR A 324 17.57 4.27 -11.99
C THR A 324 16.94 3.14 -11.17
N ALA A 325 15.85 3.40 -10.43
CA ALA A 325 15.24 2.42 -9.53
C ALA A 325 14.52 1.24 -10.22
N LEU A 326 14.26 1.31 -11.53
CA LEU A 326 13.49 0.27 -12.26
C LEU A 326 14.34 -0.89 -12.79
N ARG A 327 15.67 -0.88 -12.65
CA ARG A 327 16.53 -1.99 -13.12
C ARG A 327 16.29 -3.33 -12.41
N GLY A 328 15.63 -3.33 -11.26
CA GLY A 328 15.39 -4.54 -10.44
C GLY A 328 14.08 -5.29 -10.70
N ARG A 329 13.17 -4.76 -11.53
CA ARG A 329 11.92 -5.47 -11.90
C ARG A 329 11.97 -5.79 -13.38
N GLY A 330 12.30 -7.04 -13.72
CA GLY A 330 12.65 -7.56 -15.05
C GLY A 330 11.62 -7.39 -16.16
N TYR A 331 11.33 -6.16 -16.56
CA TYR A 331 10.72 -5.83 -17.84
C TYR A 331 11.74 -5.09 -18.70
N THR A 332 12.65 -5.87 -19.30
CA THR A 332 13.37 -5.38 -20.48
C THR A 332 13.12 -6.35 -21.63
N ARG A 333 12.24 -5.96 -22.55
CA ARG A 333 12.39 -6.41 -23.94
C ARG A 333 13.51 -5.56 -24.51
N ALA A 334 14.67 -6.16 -24.72
CA ALA A 334 15.74 -5.54 -25.48
C ALA A 334 15.22 -5.18 -26.89
N PRO A 335 15.54 -3.99 -27.44
CA PRO A 335 15.30 -3.74 -28.85
C PRO A 335 16.25 -4.63 -29.66
N SER A 336 15.70 -5.46 -30.56
CA SER A 336 16.54 -6.14 -31.56
C SER A 336 17.05 -5.09 -32.54
N VAL A 337 18.31 -4.68 -32.38
CA VAL A 337 19.01 -3.95 -33.42
C VAL A 337 19.36 -4.97 -34.51
N ARG A 338 18.62 -4.93 -35.62
CA ARG A 338 19.02 -5.60 -36.86
C ARG A 338 20.24 -4.85 -37.39
N SER A 339 21.40 -5.48 -37.32
CA SER A 339 22.59 -5.03 -38.04
C SER A 339 22.32 -5.16 -39.54
N THR A 340 22.08 -4.04 -40.22
CA THR A 340 22.23 -3.98 -41.67
C THR A 340 23.72 -4.00 -41.96
N GLY A 341 24.20 -5.15 -42.45
CA GLY A 341 25.58 -5.31 -42.92
C GLY A 341 25.87 -4.35 -44.06
N THR A 342 26.85 -3.48 -43.85
CA THR A 342 27.53 -2.72 -44.88
C THR A 342 28.43 -3.69 -45.67
N GLY A 343 28.07 -3.98 -46.92
CA GLY A 343 28.95 -4.63 -47.87
C GLY A 343 30.07 -3.68 -48.27
N GLY A 344 31.29 -3.97 -47.83
CA GLY A 344 32.51 -3.39 -48.38
C GLY A 344 32.95 -4.23 -49.58
N GLY A 345 32.90 -3.64 -50.77
CA GLY A 345 33.49 -4.18 -51.99
C GLY A 345 34.40 -3.14 -52.62
N SER A 346 35.67 -3.48 -52.79
CA SER A 346 36.68 -2.90 -53.69
C SER A 346 37.93 -3.78 -53.58
N PRO A 347 38.87 -3.77 -54.56
CA PRO A 347 38.80 -3.35 -55.96
C PRO A 347 39.28 -4.44 -56.94
N ASP A 348 38.87 -4.34 -58.20
CA ASP A 348 39.70 -4.44 -59.42
C ASP A 348 38.83 -4.14 -60.65
#